data_AF-A0AAN8XHI8-F1
#
_entry.id   AF-A0AAN8XHI8-F1
#
_cell.length_a   1.000
_cell.length_b   1.000
_cell.length_c   1.000
_cell.angle_alpha   90.00
_cell.angle_beta   90.00
_cell.angle_gamma   90.00
#
_symmetry.space_group_name_H-M   'P 1'
#
loop_
_entity.id
_entity.type
_entity.pdbx_description
1 polymer ?
#
loop_
_entity_poly.entity_id
_entity_poly.type
_entity_poly.pdbx_seq_one_letter_code
_entity_poly.pdbx_strand_id
1 'polypeptide(L)' 'MTLEDPFFVVKDEVCKALNKTRGLYQRWGELQEDGSTTVITTSREELEWTNTELRNALRSIEWDLEDLEETIDILF' A
#
# COMPACT_ATOMS: atom_id res chain seq x y z
N MET A 1 18.36 -6.03 -26.09
CA MET A 1 17.74 -5.44 -24.88
C MET A 1 18.74 -5.59 -23.76
N THR A 2 19.15 -4.49 -23.12
CA THR A 2 19.84 -4.56 -21.84
C THR A 2 18.77 -4.79 -20.77
N LEU A 3 18.88 -5.87 -20.00
CA LEU A 3 17.98 -6.14 -18.89
C LEU A 3 18.21 -5.05 -17.83
N GLU A 4 17.17 -4.35 -17.44
CA GLU A 4 17.22 -3.38 -16.33
C GLU A 4 17.46 -4.14 -15.02
N ASP A 5 18.25 -3.56 -14.11
CA ASP A 5 18.55 -4.20 -12.83
C ASP A 5 17.25 -4.43 -12.03
N PRO A 6 16.92 -5.68 -11.63
CA PRO A 6 15.71 -5.98 -10.88
C PRO A 6 15.54 -5.13 -9.62
N PHE A 7 16.63 -4.74 -8.95
CA PHE A 7 16.57 -3.90 -7.77
C PHE A 7 15.89 -2.54 -8.07
N PHE A 8 16.26 -1.89 -9.19
CA PHE A 8 15.67 -0.60 -9.55
C PHE A 8 14.22 -0.75 -10.02
N VAL A 9 13.89 -1.86 -10.68
CA VAL A 9 12.50 -2.17 -11.07
C VAL A 9 11.62 -2.30 -9.83
N VAL A 10 12.01 -3.13 -8.87
CA VAL A 10 11.24 -3.37 -7.63
C VAL A 10 11.15 -2.11 -6.78
N LYS A 11 12.24 -1.34 -6.67
CA LYS A 11 12.23 -0.03 -5.99
C LYS A 11 11.17 0.91 -6.59
N ASP A 12 11.08 0.98 -7.92
CA ASP A 12 10.09 1.81 -8.61
C ASP A 12 8.66 1.27 -8.42
N GLU A 13 8.49 -0.05 -8.36
CA GLU A 13 7.22 -0.70 -8.05
C GLU A 13 6.76 -0.40 -6.62
N VAL A 14 7.64 -0.49 -5.63
CA VAL A 14 7.39 -0.07 -4.24
C VAL A 14 6.95 1.39 -4.17
N CYS A 15 7.65 2.29 -4.90
CA CYS A 15 7.27 3.70 -4.97
C CYS A 15 5.87 3.91 -5.58
N LYS A 16 5.53 3.16 -6.62
CA LYS A 16 4.20 3.19 -7.24
C LYS A 16 3.13 2.64 -6.30
N ALA A 17 3.40 1.52 -5.62
CA ALA A 17 2.52 0.92 -4.64
C ALA A 17 2.23 1.90 -3.50
N LEU A 18 3.27 2.51 -2.92
CA LEU A 18 3.14 3.50 -1.85
C LEU A 18 2.28 4.70 -2.27
N ASN A 19 2.46 5.22 -3.49
CA ASN A 19 1.63 6.32 -4.00
C ASN A 19 0.15 5.94 -4.13
N LYS A 20 -0.17 4.72 -4.57
CA LYS A 20 -1.55 4.22 -4.59
C LYS A 20 -2.11 4.05 -3.17
N THR A 21 -1.33 3.44 -2.28
CA THR A 21 -1.68 3.24 -0.87
C THR A 21 -1.98 4.56 -0.15
N ARG A 22 -1.28 5.65 -0.48
CA ARG A 22 -1.59 6.99 0.04
C ARG A 22 -2.99 7.46 -0.33
N GLY A 23 -3.42 7.25 -1.58
CA GLY A 23 -4.79 7.57 -2.00
C GLY A 23 -5.83 6.75 -1.23
N LEU A 24 -5.56 5.46 -1.03
CA LEU A 24 -6.42 4.58 -0.24
C LEU A 24 -6.49 5.01 1.24
N TYR A 25 -5.37 5.44 1.82
CA TYR A 25 -5.30 5.98 3.18
C TYR A 25 -6.11 7.28 3.33
N GLN A 26 -6.05 8.18 2.34
CA GLN A 26 -6.87 9.40 2.33
C GLN A 26 -8.36 9.05 2.33
N ARG A 27 -8.80 8.15 1.43
CA ARG A 27 -10.18 7.68 1.37
C ARG A 27 -10.63 7.02 2.67
N TRP A 28 -9.75 6.22 3.29
CA TRP A 28 -10.00 5.63 4.60
C TRP A 28 -10.23 6.68 5.70
N GLY A 29 -9.49 7.79 5.66
CA GLY A 29 -9.70 8.93 6.54
C GLY A 29 -11.08 9.57 6.37
N GLU A 30 -11.46 9.89 5.13
CA GLU A 30 -12.77 10.46 4.79
C GLU A 30 -13.93 9.57 5.29
N LEU A 31 -13.85 8.26 5.05
CA LEU A 31 -14.87 7.30 5.47
C LEU A 31 -15.06 7.21 6.99
N GLN A 32 -14.00 7.47 7.76
CA GLN A 32 -14.09 7.51 9.22
C GLN A 32 -14.77 8.78 9.73
N GLU A 33 -14.55 9.91 9.06
CA GLU A 33 -15.21 11.18 9.39
C GLU A 33 -16.70 11.14 9.03
N ASP A 34 -17.04 10.61 7.84
CA ASP A 34 -18.41 10.47 7.34
C ASP A 34 -19.26 9.49 8.17
N GLY A 35 -18.65 8.46 8.77
CA GLY A 35 -19.32 7.50 9.65
C GLY A 35 -19.94 8.11 10.92
N SER A 36 -19.62 9.37 11.25
CA SER A 36 -20.24 10.12 12.35
C SER A 36 -21.63 10.68 11.98
N THR A 37 -21.97 10.77 10.69
CA THR A 37 -23.20 11.40 10.19
C THR A 37 -24.08 10.38 9.45
N THR A 38 -24.91 9.63 10.18
CA THR A 38 -26.20 9.07 9.73
C THR A 38 -26.26 8.43 8.32
N VAL A 39 -25.29 7.60 7.93
CA VAL A 39 -25.42 6.66 6.78
C VAL A 39 -24.81 5.33 7.24
N ILE A 40 -25.63 4.29 7.45
CA ILE A 40 -25.29 3.23 8.43
C ILE A 40 -24.88 1.87 7.82
N THR A 41 -25.04 1.62 6.51
CA THR A 41 -24.72 0.29 5.93
C THR A 41 -23.66 0.31 4.83
N THR A 42 -23.85 1.08 3.76
CA THR A 42 -22.92 1.12 2.61
C THR A 42 -21.56 1.72 2.97
N SER A 43 -21.54 2.77 3.80
CA SER A 43 -20.32 3.41 4.31
C SER A 43 -19.48 2.46 5.18
N ARG A 44 -20.13 1.52 5.88
CA ARG A 44 -19.46 0.57 6.76
C ARG A 44 -18.78 -0.55 5.98
N GLU A 45 -19.47 -1.12 4.99
CA GLU A 45 -18.88 -2.12 4.09
C GLU A 45 -17.69 -1.53 3.33
N GLU A 46 -17.82 -0.30 2.82
CA GLU A 46 -16.73 0.41 2.15
C GLU A 46 -15.55 0.67 3.11
N LEU A 47 -15.82 1.05 4.37
CA LEU A 47 -14.77 1.24 5.38
C LEU A 47 -14.03 -0.06 5.71
N GLU A 48 -14.75 -1.17 5.87
CA GLU A 48 -14.18 -2.49 6.17
C GLU A 48 -13.33 -3.02 5.00
N TRP A 49 -13.82 -2.86 3.77
CA TRP A 49 -13.06 -3.17 2.56
C TRP A 49 -11.80 -2.31 2.46
N THR A 50 -11.95 -0.99 2.60
CA THR A 50 -10.83 -0.03 2.53
C THR A 50 -9.76 -0.35 3.57
N ASN A 51 -10.17 -0.71 4.79
CA ASN A 51 -9.26 -1.10 5.86
C ASN A 51 -8.47 -2.37 5.52
N THR A 52 -9.15 -3.38 4.98
CA THR A 52 -8.53 -4.65 4.58
C THR A 52 -7.53 -4.44 3.46
N GLU A 53 -7.93 -3.68 2.44
CA GLU A 53 -7.09 -3.40 1.28
C GLU A 53 -5.85 -2.60 1.68
N LEU A 54 -5.99 -1.62 2.58
CA LEU A 54 -4.87 -0.83 3.08
C LEU A 54 -3.85 -1.70 3.84
N ARG A 55 -4.33 -2.61 4.69
CA ARG A 55 -3.45 -3.55 5.42
C ARG A 55 -2.71 -4.50 4.48
N ASN A 56 -3.39 -4.98 3.45
CA ASN A 56 -2.78 -5.86 2.45
C ASN A 56 -1.72 -5.12 1.63
N ALA A 57 -2.03 -3.91 1.18
CA ALA A 57 -1.09 -3.08 0.43
C ALA A 57 0.16 -2.74 1.25
N LEU A 58 0.00 -2.38 2.54
CA LEU A 58 1.13 -2.12 3.43
C LEU A 58 1.98 -3.37 3.66
N ARG A 59 1.37 -4.53 3.90
CA ARG A 59 2.11 -5.80 4.06
C ARG A 59 2.91 -6.16 2.81
N SER A 60 2.33 -5.97 1.62
CA SER A 60 3.04 -6.21 0.37
C SER A 60 4.27 -5.30 0.23
N ILE A 61 4.12 -4.01 0.58
CA ILE A 61 5.24 -3.06 0.57
C ILE A 61 6.31 -3.45 1.59
N GLU A 62 5.92 -3.89 2.78
CA GLU A 62 6.87 -4.36 3.82
C GLU A 62 7.70 -5.53 3.31
N TRP A 63 7.07 -6.53 2.70
CA TRP A 63 7.80 -7.66 2.10
C TRP A 63 8.75 -7.24 0.97
N ASP A 64 8.30 -6.36 0.07
CA ASP A 64 9.18 -5.87 -1.00
C ASP A 64 10.38 -5.09 -0.44
N LEU A 65 10.21 -4.38 0.68
CA LEU A 65 11.30 -3.67 1.36
C LEU A 65 12.27 -4.64 2.06
N GLU A 66 11.76 -5.69 2.69
CA GLU A 66 12.58 -6.76 3.28
C GLU A 66 13.46 -7.41 2.20
N ASP A 67 12.89 -7.78 1.05
CA ASP A 67 13.64 -8.37 -0.07
C ASP A 67 14.72 -7.43 -0.64
N LEU A 68 14.41 -6.12 -0.72
CA LEU A 68 15.37 -5.11 -1.16
C LEU A 68 16.52 -4.93 -0.15
N GLU A 69 16.22 -4.98 1.16
CA GLU A 69 17.23 -4.92 2.23
C GLU A 69 18.13 -6.16 2.18
N GLU A 70 17.56 -7.36 2.09
CA GLU A 70 18.32 -8.61 1.94
C GLU A 70 19.25 -8.58 0.72
N THR A 71 18.80 -7.96 -0.39
CA THR A 71 19.62 -7.80 -1.59
C THR A 71 20.82 -6.88 -1.36
N ILE A 72 20.67 -5.82 -0.55
CA ILE A 72 21.77 -4.92 -0.19
C ILE A 72 22.77 -5.67 0.70
N ASP A 73 22.29 -6.42 1.69
CA ASP A 73 23.12 -7.18 2.63
C ASP A 73 23.96 -8.28 1.94
N ILE A 74 23.51 -8.81 0.81
CA ILE A 74 24.32 -9.75 0.01
C ILE A 74 25.55 -9.05 -0.62
N LEU A 75 25.49 -7.75 -0.86
CA LEU A 75 26.54 -6.98 -1.54
C LEU A 75 27.60 -6.39 -0.60
N PHE A 76 27.32 -6.28 0.70
CA PHE A 76 28.18 -5.61 1.70
C PHE A 76 28.61 -6.54 2.84
#